data_AF-A0ABD4QNE3-F1
#
_entry.id   AF-A0ABD4QNE3-F1
#
_cell.length_a   1.000
_cell.length_b   1.000
_cell.length_c   1.000
_cell.angle_alpha   90.00
_cell.angle_beta   90.00
_cell.angle_gamma   90.00
#
_symmetry.space_group_name_H-M   'P 1'
#
loop_
_entity.id
_entity.type
_entity.pdbx_description
1 polymer ?
#
loop_
_entity_poly.entity_id
_entity_poly.type
_entity_poly.pdbx_seq_one_letter_code
_entity_poly.pdbx_strand_id
1 'polypeptide(L)'
;MEQAALKKMRSKQIVVSNLIAGIIIVAFFILIQMSDIRFTHFFLCLGIIMLFLSIYGFIKKGSTKSFIPLFEQIAIYEKEKLGEEWEKEKKAENISRVVLSGLMFLQSFSFQDVTNPFLNIQPMLLIFLLFVTLALINLSMLFRFRKIDRSTEEHELKGFTKKTNMVSMVLGLLTAIVVFGFIVIFVLP
;
A
#
# COMPACT_ATOMS: atom_id res chain seq x y z
N MET A 1 6.48 -25.66 -6.39
CA MET A 1 5.23 -25.33 -7.12
C MET A 1 5.52 -25.39 -8.62
N GLU A 2 4.65 -26.00 -9.41
CA GLU A 2 4.80 -26.07 -10.87
C GLU A 2 4.71 -24.65 -11.50
N GLN A 3 5.51 -24.37 -12.54
CA GLN A 3 5.59 -23.04 -13.15
C GLN A 3 4.23 -22.52 -13.67
N ALA A 4 3.39 -23.42 -14.22
CA ALA A 4 2.05 -23.08 -14.68
C ALA A 4 1.13 -22.64 -13.52
N ALA A 5 1.22 -23.33 -12.38
CA ALA A 5 0.47 -22.99 -11.18
C ALA A 5 0.92 -21.64 -10.59
N LEU A 6 2.23 -21.38 -10.56
CA LEU A 6 2.80 -20.10 -10.11
C LEU A 6 2.30 -18.93 -10.98
N LYS A 7 2.37 -19.07 -12.31
CA LYS A 7 1.89 -18.02 -13.24
C LYS A 7 0.39 -17.73 -13.03
N LYS A 8 -0.42 -18.78 -12.84
CA LYS A 8 -1.86 -18.65 -12.55
C LYS A 8 -2.09 -17.94 -11.20
N MET A 9 -1.31 -18.28 -10.17
CA MET A 9 -1.39 -17.61 -8.86
C MET A 9 -1.03 -16.12 -8.96
N ARG A 10 0.08 -15.77 -9.62
CA ARG A 10 0.51 -14.36 -9.80
C ARG A 10 -0.48 -13.54 -10.63
N SER A 11 -1.07 -14.13 -11.67
CA SER A 11 -2.12 -13.47 -12.46
C SER A 11 -3.35 -13.17 -11.60
N LYS A 12 -3.81 -14.14 -10.80
CA LYS A 12 -4.90 -13.92 -9.84
C LYS A 12 -4.56 -12.86 -8.80
N GLN A 13 -3.33 -12.85 -8.29
CA GLN A 13 -2.86 -11.85 -7.33
C GLN A 13 -3.01 -10.43 -7.88
N ILE A 14 -2.57 -10.20 -9.11
CA ILE A 14 -2.68 -8.89 -9.78
C ILE A 14 -4.14 -8.48 -9.91
N VAL A 15 -4.99 -9.36 -10.46
CA VAL A 15 -6.40 -9.06 -10.71
C VAL A 15 -7.13 -8.74 -9.41
N VAL A 16 -7.00 -9.61 -8.40
CA VAL A 16 -7.68 -9.43 -7.11
C VAL A 16 -7.18 -8.19 -6.38
N SER A 17 -5.88 -7.92 -6.41
CA SER A 17 -5.33 -6.73 -5.73
C SER A 17 -5.76 -5.43 -6.39
N ASN A 18 -5.78 -5.36 -7.73
CA ASN A 18 -6.28 -4.20 -8.46
C ASN A 18 -7.78 -3.99 -8.24
N LEU A 19 -8.55 -5.07 -8.22
CA LEU A 19 -9.99 -5.01 -7.95
C LEU A 19 -10.26 -4.48 -6.52
N ILE A 20 -9.58 -5.03 -5.51
CA ILE A 20 -9.71 -4.58 -4.13
C ILE A 20 -9.30 -3.11 -4.00
N ALA A 21 -8.16 -2.71 -4.59
CA ALA A 21 -7.70 -1.34 -4.56
C ALA A 21 -8.70 -0.38 -5.22
N GLY A 22 -9.22 -0.73 -6.40
CA GLY A 22 -10.24 0.05 -7.10
C GLY A 22 -11.52 0.21 -6.27
N ILE A 23 -12.02 -0.89 -5.70
CA ILE A 23 -13.21 -0.87 -4.82
C ILE A 23 -12.96 0.04 -3.61
N ILE A 24 -11.82 -0.11 -2.93
CA ILE A 24 -11.49 0.71 -1.75
C ILE A 24 -11.42 2.19 -2.11
N ILE A 25 -10.75 2.55 -3.21
CA ILE A 25 -10.61 3.95 -3.64
C ILE A 25 -11.96 4.55 -4.01
N VAL A 26 -12.80 3.83 -4.77
CA VAL A 26 -14.14 4.31 -5.15
C VAL A 26 -15.04 4.44 -3.92
N ALA A 27 -15.07 3.43 -3.05
CA ALA A 27 -15.86 3.48 -1.82
C ALA A 27 -15.43 4.63 -0.91
N PHE A 28 -14.12 4.82 -0.77
CA PHE A 28 -13.54 5.94 -0.03
C PHE A 28 -13.97 7.30 -0.60
N PHE A 29 -13.97 7.45 -1.92
CA PHE A 29 -14.40 8.68 -2.57
C PHE A 29 -15.90 8.95 -2.34
N ILE A 30 -16.75 7.92 -2.50
CA ILE A 30 -18.19 8.04 -2.21
C ILE A 30 -18.41 8.47 -0.75
N LEU A 31 -17.69 7.87 0.20
CA LEU A 31 -17.80 8.22 1.62
C LEU A 31 -17.41 9.68 1.88
N ILE A 32 -16.35 10.18 1.25
CA ILE A 32 -15.92 11.58 1.38
C ILE A 32 -16.94 12.54 0.74
N GLN A 33 -17.53 12.19 -0.40
CA GLN A 33 -18.52 13.05 -1.05
C GLN A 33 -19.86 13.08 -0.30
N MET A 34 -20.25 11.97 0.32
CA MET A 34 -21.50 11.88 1.08
C MET A 34 -21.39 12.47 2.49
N SER A 35 -20.18 12.63 3.00
CA SER A 35 -19.95 13.00 4.39
C SER A 35 -19.14 14.30 4.42
N ASP A 36 -19.66 15.35 5.05
CA ASP A 36 -18.92 16.60 5.32
C ASP A 36 -17.83 16.40 6.40
N ILE A 37 -16.97 15.40 6.20
CA ILE A 37 -15.91 15.03 7.13
C ILE A 37 -14.79 16.06 7.02
N ARG A 38 -14.57 16.78 8.11
CA ARG A 38 -13.39 17.65 8.25
C ARG A 38 -12.10 16.83 8.20
N PHE A 39 -11.04 17.41 7.62
CA PHE A 39 -9.72 16.79 7.49
C PHE A 39 -9.17 16.23 8.79
N THR A 40 -9.42 16.94 9.90
CA THR A 40 -9.08 16.48 11.25
C THR A 40 -9.62 15.09 11.54
N HIS A 41 -10.93 14.88 11.37
CA HIS A 41 -11.56 13.59 11.66
C HIS A 41 -11.11 12.53 10.66
N PHE A 42 -10.95 12.91 9.40
CA PHE A 42 -10.46 12.03 8.35
C PHE A 42 -9.08 11.43 8.72
N PHE A 43 -8.10 12.28 8.99
CA PHE A 43 -6.75 11.83 9.34
C PHE A 43 -6.70 11.16 10.71
N LEU A 44 -7.53 11.57 11.67
CA LEU A 44 -7.64 10.90 12.96
C LEU A 44 -8.11 9.45 12.79
N CYS A 45 -9.19 9.23 12.04
CA CYS A 45 -9.70 7.90 11.75
C CYS A 45 -8.67 7.05 10.99
N LEU A 46 -8.00 7.62 9.98
CA LEU A 46 -6.96 6.91 9.24
C LEU A 46 -5.79 6.51 10.14
N GLY A 47 -5.35 7.42 11.02
CA GLY A 47 -4.31 7.17 12.00
C GLY A 47 -4.67 6.04 12.97
N ILE A 48 -5.90 6.04 13.49
CA ILE A 48 -6.44 4.97 14.35
C ILE A 48 -6.44 3.62 13.61
N ILE A 49 -6.96 3.58 12.38
CA ILE A 49 -7.01 2.36 11.56
C ILE A 49 -5.60 1.81 11.33
N MET A 50 -4.64 2.65 10.93
CA MET A 50 -3.26 2.25 10.71
C MET A 50 -2.60 1.72 11.98
N LEU A 51 -2.87 2.34 13.13
CA LEU A 51 -2.36 1.90 14.42
C LEU A 51 -2.88 0.51 14.78
N PHE A 52 -4.19 0.29 14.68
CA PHE A 52 -4.80 -1.02 14.93
C PHE A 52 -4.26 -2.10 13.98
N LEU A 53 -4.15 -1.79 12.69
CA LEU A 53 -3.56 -2.71 11.71
C LEU A 53 -2.11 -3.05 12.01
N SER A 54 -1.34 -2.11 12.57
CA SER A 54 0.04 -2.36 13.00
C SER A 54 0.10 -3.23 14.25
N ILE A 55 -0.69 -2.91 15.29
CA ILE A 55 -0.78 -3.70 16.53
C ILE A 55 -1.19 -5.14 16.20
N TYR A 56 -2.25 -5.33 15.41
CA TYR A 56 -2.68 -6.64 14.95
C TYR A 56 -1.57 -7.37 14.17
N GLY A 57 -0.84 -6.65 13.32
CA GLY A 57 0.31 -7.18 12.59
C GLY A 57 1.43 -7.68 13.50
N PHE A 58 1.75 -6.95 14.58
CA PHE A 58 2.75 -7.37 15.57
C PHE A 58 2.29 -8.58 16.39
N ILE A 59 1.02 -8.62 16.80
CA ILE A 59 0.43 -9.76 17.53
C ILE A 59 0.52 -11.04 16.68
N LYS A 60 0.28 -10.92 15.38
CA LYS A 60 0.25 -12.03 14.43
C LYS A 60 1.63 -12.66 14.14
N LYS A 61 2.74 -12.03 14.55
CA LYS A 61 4.12 -12.56 14.51
C LYS A 61 4.46 -13.38 13.25
N GLY A 62 4.25 -12.81 12.07
CA GLY A 62 4.67 -13.47 10.82
C GLY A 62 3.78 -14.62 10.32
N SER A 63 2.60 -14.81 10.92
CA SER A 63 1.62 -15.79 10.43
C SER A 63 1.15 -15.45 9.01
N THR A 64 1.07 -16.47 8.17
CA THR A 64 0.67 -16.40 6.76
C THR A 64 -0.85 -16.39 6.58
N LYS A 65 -1.62 -16.65 7.65
CA LYS A 65 -3.08 -16.77 7.58
C LYS A 65 -3.70 -15.54 6.95
N SER A 66 -4.66 -15.68 6.05
CA SER A 66 -5.36 -14.54 5.46
C SER A 66 -6.85 -14.80 5.42
N PHE A 67 -7.64 -13.74 5.47
CA PHE A 67 -9.09 -13.85 5.24
C PHE A 67 -9.40 -14.26 3.80
N ILE A 68 -8.53 -13.87 2.86
CA ILE A 68 -8.65 -14.24 1.44
C ILE A 68 -7.67 -15.38 1.16
N PRO A 69 -8.14 -16.60 0.82
CA PRO A 69 -7.29 -17.78 0.65
C PRO A 69 -6.16 -17.60 -0.37
N LEU A 70 -6.39 -16.81 -1.42
CA LEU A 70 -5.38 -16.48 -2.42
C LEU A 70 -4.14 -15.82 -1.78
N PHE A 71 -4.35 -14.86 -0.87
CA PHE A 71 -3.24 -14.16 -0.20
C PHE A 71 -2.54 -15.04 0.83
N GLU A 72 -3.24 -15.98 1.44
CA GLU A 72 -2.60 -16.99 2.30
C GLU A 72 -1.68 -17.90 1.48
N GLN A 73 -2.13 -18.41 0.32
CA GLN A 73 -1.30 -19.21 -0.57
C GLN A 73 -0.03 -18.47 -1.01
N ILE A 74 -0.18 -17.18 -1.37
CA ILE A 74 0.96 -16.33 -1.74
C ILE A 74 1.90 -16.14 -0.54
N ALA A 75 1.36 -15.88 0.65
CA ALA A 75 2.16 -15.67 1.85
C ALA A 75 2.95 -16.93 2.27
N ILE A 76 2.36 -18.12 2.12
CA ILE A 76 3.05 -19.39 2.36
C ILE A 76 4.22 -19.53 1.38
N TYR A 77 3.97 -19.37 0.08
CA TYR A 77 5.01 -19.48 -0.95
C TYR A 77 6.14 -18.47 -0.75
N GLU A 78 5.81 -17.21 -0.45
CA GLU A 78 6.83 -16.18 -0.26
C GLU A 78 7.60 -16.35 1.05
N LYS A 79 6.95 -16.84 2.12
CA LYS A 79 7.63 -17.17 3.37
C LYS A 79 8.61 -18.33 3.20
N GLU A 80 8.23 -19.37 2.45
CA GLU A 80 9.12 -20.49 2.11
C GLU A 80 10.36 -20.02 1.33
N LYS A 81 10.21 -19.03 0.43
CA LYS A 81 11.30 -18.48 -0.37
C LYS A 81 12.20 -17.51 0.40
N LEU A 82 11.62 -16.64 1.21
CA LEU A 82 12.34 -15.55 1.88
C LEU A 82 12.92 -15.96 3.23
N GLY A 83 12.44 -17.04 3.85
CA GLY A 83 12.94 -17.52 5.14
C GLY A 83 12.90 -16.41 6.20
N GLU A 84 14.03 -16.11 6.83
CA GLU A 84 14.15 -15.06 7.84
C GLU A 84 13.86 -13.64 7.32
N GLU A 85 14.10 -13.38 6.03
CA GLU A 85 13.80 -12.07 5.43
C GLU A 85 12.29 -11.80 5.39
N TRP A 86 11.45 -12.84 5.40
CA TRP A 86 10.00 -12.67 5.53
C TRP A 86 9.62 -11.99 6.84
N GLU A 87 10.20 -12.44 7.95
CA GLU A 87 9.91 -11.89 9.28
C GLU A 87 10.44 -10.45 9.41
N LYS A 88 11.61 -10.16 8.82
CA LYS A 88 12.16 -8.80 8.74
C LYS A 88 11.25 -7.89 7.90
N GLU A 89 10.77 -8.36 6.76
CA GLU A 89 9.83 -7.63 5.90
C GLU A 89 8.53 -7.33 6.66
N LYS A 90 7.94 -8.32 7.33
CA LYS A 90 6.70 -8.12 8.11
C LYS A 90 6.90 -7.16 9.28
N LYS A 91 8.03 -7.25 9.98
CA LYS A 91 8.36 -6.30 11.04
C LYS A 91 8.53 -4.87 10.49
N ALA A 92 9.25 -4.71 9.38
CA ALA A 92 9.43 -3.41 8.75
C ALA A 92 8.11 -2.81 8.27
N GLU A 93 7.24 -3.62 7.65
CA GLU A 93 5.89 -3.22 7.23
C GLU A 93 5.07 -2.67 8.40
N ASN A 94 5.06 -3.38 9.54
CA ASN A 94 4.34 -2.93 10.73
C ASN A 94 4.94 -1.65 11.34
N ILE A 95 6.27 -1.52 11.38
CA ILE A 95 6.94 -0.29 11.82
C ILE A 95 6.54 0.88 10.92
N SER A 96 6.56 0.71 9.60
CA SER A 96 6.12 1.73 8.66
C SER A 96 4.67 2.15 8.89
N ARG A 97 3.77 1.22 9.24
CA ARG A 97 2.38 1.54 9.61
C ARG A 97 2.29 2.37 10.90
N VAL A 98 3.13 2.11 11.90
CA VAL A 98 3.20 2.96 13.11
C VAL A 98 3.65 4.37 12.75
N VAL A 99 4.71 4.49 11.95
CA VAL A 99 5.21 5.80 11.50
C VAL A 99 4.13 6.56 10.73
N LEU A 100 3.45 5.90 9.78
CA LEU A 100 2.35 6.50 9.03
C LEU A 100 1.19 6.91 9.94
N SER A 101 0.83 6.09 10.92
CA SER A 101 -0.20 6.44 11.92
C SER A 101 0.17 7.72 12.69
N GLY A 102 1.41 7.83 13.16
CA GLY A 102 1.91 9.03 13.82
C GLY A 102 1.84 10.27 12.92
N LEU A 103 2.23 10.12 11.65
CA LEU A 103 2.10 11.20 10.66
C LEU A 103 0.63 11.61 10.45
N MET A 104 -0.30 10.66 10.38
CA MET A 104 -1.73 10.97 10.24
C MET A 104 -2.27 11.73 11.45
N PHE A 105 -1.86 11.37 12.67
CA PHE A 105 -2.23 12.13 13.86
C PHE A 105 -1.67 13.56 13.81
N LEU A 106 -0.42 13.74 13.42
CA LEU A 106 0.15 15.08 13.23
C LEU A 106 -0.64 15.89 12.21
N GLN A 107 -1.01 15.30 11.06
CA GLN A 107 -1.85 15.96 10.05
C GLN A 107 -3.23 16.33 10.60
N SER A 108 -3.84 15.47 11.41
CA SER A 108 -5.14 15.74 12.06
C SER A 108 -5.08 17.02 12.92
N PHE A 109 -4.02 17.18 13.72
CA PHE A 109 -3.82 18.38 14.54
C PHE A 109 -3.51 19.62 13.71
N SER A 110 -2.76 19.49 12.61
CA SER A 110 -2.40 20.61 11.75
C SER A 110 -3.56 21.17 10.92
N PHE A 111 -4.58 20.36 10.63
CA PHE A 111 -5.71 20.76 9.75
C PHE A 111 -7.02 21.06 10.49
N GLN A 112 -6.97 21.48 11.76
CA GLN A 112 -8.15 21.78 12.58
C GLN A 112 -9.06 22.86 11.99
N ASP A 113 -8.46 23.88 11.35
CA ASP A 113 -9.20 25.04 10.85
C ASP A 113 -9.52 24.96 9.35
N VAL A 114 -9.11 23.88 8.66
CA VAL A 114 -9.35 23.72 7.23
C VAL A 114 -10.75 23.14 7.01
N THR A 115 -11.68 23.99 6.59
CA THR A 115 -13.05 23.60 6.29
C THR A 115 -13.16 22.99 4.90
N ASN A 116 -13.43 21.68 4.87
CA ASN A 116 -13.92 20.88 3.74
C ASN A 116 -13.36 21.20 2.33
N PRO A 117 -12.07 20.91 2.05
CA PRO A 117 -11.47 21.12 0.73
C PRO A 117 -11.78 19.98 -0.26
N PHE A 118 -12.57 18.97 0.16
CA PHE A 118 -12.95 17.84 -0.70
C PHE A 118 -14.22 18.08 -1.53
N LEU A 119 -15.06 19.04 -1.14
CA LEU A 119 -16.30 19.39 -1.83
C LEU A 119 -16.10 19.78 -3.30
N ASN A 120 -14.89 20.16 -3.69
CA ASN A 120 -14.54 20.56 -5.05
C ASN A 120 -13.34 19.78 -5.62
N ILE A 121 -13.09 18.54 -5.18
CA ILE A 121 -12.09 17.71 -5.88
C ILE A 121 -12.54 17.54 -7.33
N GLN A 122 -11.75 18.08 -8.24
CA GLN A 122 -11.96 17.88 -9.67
C GLN A 122 -11.93 16.38 -9.98
N PRO A 123 -12.94 15.83 -10.69
CA PRO A 123 -12.96 14.41 -11.07
C PRO A 123 -11.69 13.96 -11.80
N MET A 124 -11.05 14.86 -12.54
CA MET A 124 -9.76 14.61 -13.20
C MET A 124 -8.65 14.25 -12.21
N LEU A 125 -8.53 14.96 -11.08
CA LEU A 125 -7.54 14.65 -10.05
C LEU A 125 -7.79 13.28 -9.42
N LEU A 126 -9.05 12.91 -9.20
CA LEU A 126 -9.41 11.59 -8.67
C LEU A 126 -9.01 10.47 -9.64
N ILE A 127 -9.37 10.60 -10.91
CA ILE A 127 -9.05 9.63 -11.95
C ILE A 127 -7.52 9.48 -12.07
N PHE A 128 -6.80 10.60 -12.04
CA PHE A 128 -5.34 10.61 -12.03
C PHE A 128 -4.76 9.86 -10.83
N LEU A 129 -5.21 10.15 -9.60
CA LEU A 129 -4.75 9.46 -8.39
C LEU A 129 -5.07 7.96 -8.41
N LEU A 130 -6.23 7.56 -8.96
CA LEU A 130 -6.58 6.16 -9.17
C LEU A 130 -5.57 5.48 -10.09
N PHE A 131 -5.29 6.06 -11.27
CA PHE A 131 -4.33 5.49 -12.22
C PHE A 131 -2.92 5.41 -11.65
N VAL A 132 -2.44 6.46 -10.98
CA VAL A 132 -1.13 6.47 -10.32
C VAL A 132 -1.05 5.39 -9.26
N THR A 133 -2.07 5.25 -8.42
CA THR A 133 -2.12 4.23 -7.36
C THR A 133 -2.09 2.82 -7.94
N LEU A 134 -2.91 2.55 -8.96
CA LEU A 134 -2.91 1.26 -9.65
C LEU A 134 -1.56 0.99 -10.31
N ALA A 135 -0.94 1.97 -10.96
CA ALA A 135 0.38 1.82 -11.56
C ALA A 135 1.43 1.44 -10.51
N LEU A 136 1.43 2.07 -9.33
CA LEU A 136 2.35 1.75 -8.24
C LEU A 136 2.13 0.35 -7.67
N ILE A 137 0.88 -0.07 -7.48
CA ILE A 137 0.55 -1.43 -7.03
C ILE A 137 1.09 -2.46 -8.04
N ASN A 138 0.84 -2.26 -9.33
CA ASN A 138 1.31 -3.19 -10.36
C ASN A 138 2.84 -3.18 -10.51
N LEU A 139 3.48 -2.01 -10.42
CA LEU A 139 4.93 -1.89 -10.53
C LEU A 139 5.64 -2.53 -9.34
N SER A 140 5.14 -2.32 -8.12
CA SER A 140 5.68 -2.95 -6.91
C SER A 140 5.54 -4.48 -6.95
N MET A 141 4.39 -5.00 -7.40
CA MET A 141 4.20 -6.44 -7.64
C MET A 141 5.18 -6.97 -8.70
N LEU A 142 5.37 -6.26 -9.81
CA LEU A 142 6.28 -6.67 -10.87
C LEU A 142 7.71 -6.82 -10.36
N PHE A 143 8.21 -5.84 -9.60
CA PHE A 143 9.55 -5.91 -9.00
C PHE A 143 9.67 -7.06 -8.00
N ARG A 144 8.64 -7.27 -7.17
CA ARG A 144 8.61 -8.36 -6.20
C ARG A 144 8.61 -9.72 -6.87
N PHE A 145 7.74 -9.95 -7.86
CA PHE A 145 7.64 -11.22 -8.57
C PHE A 145 8.94 -11.54 -9.31
N ARG A 146 9.48 -10.55 -10.04
CA ARG A 146 10.77 -10.74 -10.74
C ARG A 146 11.89 -11.12 -9.80
N LYS A 147 11.90 -10.60 -8.58
CA LYS A 147 12.97 -10.87 -7.62
C LYS A 147 12.77 -12.18 -6.86
N ILE A 148 11.57 -12.45 -6.36
CA ILE A 148 11.29 -13.67 -5.58
C ILE A 148 11.21 -14.90 -6.49
N ASP A 149 10.54 -14.79 -7.64
CA ASP A 149 10.25 -15.96 -8.48
C ASP A 149 11.47 -16.41 -9.32
N ARG A 150 12.44 -15.52 -9.55
CA ARG A 150 13.68 -15.86 -10.25
C ARG A 150 14.77 -16.41 -9.34
N SER A 151 14.71 -16.15 -8.04
CA SER A 151 15.75 -16.60 -7.13
C SER A 151 15.64 -18.10 -6.87
N THR A 152 16.71 -18.82 -7.18
CA THR A 152 16.81 -20.27 -6.96
C THR A 152 17.32 -20.58 -5.57
N GLU A 153 18.22 -19.75 -5.02
CA GLU A 153 18.83 -19.94 -3.72
C GLU A 153 18.43 -18.86 -2.71
N GLU A 154 18.29 -19.25 -1.44
CA GLU A 154 17.90 -18.34 -0.35
C GLU A 154 18.93 -17.22 -0.13
N HIS A 155 20.21 -17.49 -0.39
CA HIS A 155 21.27 -16.49 -0.21
C HIS A 155 21.13 -15.29 -1.15
N GLU A 156 20.53 -15.46 -2.33
CA GLU A 156 20.26 -14.38 -3.29
C GLU A 156 19.22 -13.37 -2.78
N LEU A 157 18.41 -13.80 -1.80
CA LEU A 157 17.38 -13.00 -1.16
C LEU A 157 17.89 -12.35 0.14
N LYS A 158 19.15 -12.56 0.54
CA LYS A 158 19.70 -11.85 1.71
C LYS A 158 19.66 -10.33 1.51
N GLY A 159 19.18 -9.63 2.53
CA GLY A 159 19.00 -8.18 2.47
C GLY A 159 17.90 -7.73 1.51
N PHE A 160 17.03 -8.65 1.07
CA PHE A 160 15.85 -8.34 0.26
C PHE A 160 15.04 -7.21 0.90
N THR A 161 14.77 -7.30 2.20
CA THR A 161 13.96 -6.32 2.93
C THR A 161 14.51 -4.90 2.80
N LYS A 162 15.82 -4.72 3.06
CA LYS A 162 16.47 -3.41 3.00
C LYS A 162 16.42 -2.82 1.59
N LYS A 163 16.73 -3.63 0.57
CA LYS A 163 16.71 -3.19 -0.83
C LYS A 163 15.30 -2.83 -1.28
N THR A 164 14.29 -3.61 -0.90
CA THR A 164 12.89 -3.36 -1.26
C THR A 164 12.36 -2.09 -0.58
N ASN A 165 12.70 -1.86 0.69
CA ASN A 165 12.31 -0.62 1.37
C ASN A 165 12.95 0.62 0.73
N MET A 166 14.23 0.54 0.37
CA MET A 166 14.92 1.64 -0.32
C MET A 166 14.27 1.96 -1.68
N VAL A 167 13.95 0.92 -2.48
CA VAL A 167 13.23 1.09 -3.75
C VAL A 167 11.86 1.71 -3.51
N SER A 168 11.15 1.29 -2.45
CA SER A 168 9.84 1.84 -2.11
C SER A 168 9.90 3.31 -1.71
N MET A 169 10.94 3.73 -0.98
CA MET A 169 11.17 5.14 -0.65
C MET A 169 11.43 5.98 -1.90
N VAL A 170 12.27 5.50 -2.82
CA VAL A 170 12.55 6.19 -4.10
C VAL A 170 11.28 6.30 -4.95
N LEU A 171 10.52 5.21 -5.09
CA LEU A 171 9.25 5.22 -5.82
C LEU A 171 8.23 6.16 -5.17
N GLY A 172 8.16 6.20 -3.85
CA GLY A 172 7.30 7.12 -3.10
C GLY A 172 7.66 8.58 -3.34
N LEU A 173 8.95 8.93 -3.31
CA LEU A 173 9.41 10.28 -3.59
C LEU A 173 9.11 10.70 -5.04
N LEU A 174 9.40 9.83 -6.02
CA LEU A 174 9.06 10.07 -7.42
C LEU A 174 7.56 10.29 -7.61
N THR A 175 6.73 9.49 -6.94
CA THR A 175 5.28 9.66 -6.96
C THR A 175 4.87 11.01 -6.40
N ALA A 176 5.43 11.43 -5.28
CA ALA A 176 5.13 12.73 -4.68
C ALA A 176 5.44 13.89 -5.64
N ILE A 177 6.58 13.82 -6.34
CA ILE A 177 6.97 14.81 -7.37
C ILE A 177 5.95 14.83 -8.52
N VAL A 178 5.56 13.66 -9.03
CA VAL A 178 4.58 13.53 -10.13
C VAL A 178 3.21 14.07 -9.73
N VAL A 179 2.73 13.74 -8.53
CA VAL A 179 1.44 14.24 -8.01
C VAL A 179 1.48 15.74 -7.78
N PHE A 180 2.57 16.25 -7.20
CA PHE A 180 2.74 17.69 -6.97
C PHE A 180 2.76 18.47 -8.30
N GLY A 181 3.53 18.00 -9.29
CA GLY A 181 3.57 18.60 -10.62
C GLY A 181 2.20 18.61 -11.30
N PHE A 182 1.44 17.51 -11.17
CA PHE A 182 0.07 17.44 -11.70
C PHE A 182 -0.84 18.50 -11.05
N ILE A 183 -0.81 18.64 -9.72
CA ILE A 183 -1.63 19.63 -9.00
C ILE A 183 -1.28 21.05 -9.47
N VAL A 184 0.02 21.38 -9.56
CA VAL A 184 0.47 22.71 -9.98
C VAL A 184 0.06 23.05 -11.41
N ILE A 185 0.15 22.09 -12.34
CA ILE A 185 -0.10 22.34 -13.77
C ILE A 185 -1.59 22.30 -14.11
N PHE A 186 -2.37 21.43 -13.48
CA PHE A 186 -3.75 21.13 -13.91
C PHE A 186 -4.84 21.53 -12.92
N VAL A 187 -4.51 21.77 -11.64
CA VAL A 187 -5.52 22.04 -10.59
C VAL A 187 -5.46 23.47 -10.06
N LEU A 188 -4.25 24.04 -9.90
CA LEU A 188 -4.05 25.42 -9.46
C LEU A 188 -4.29 26.55 -10.50
N PRO A 189 -4.16 26.35 -11.83
CA PRO A 189 -4.48 27.40 -12.80
C PRO A 189 -5.99 27.66 -12.89
#